data_AF-A0A350LPH1-F1
#
_entry.id   AF-A0A350LPH1-F1
#
_cell.length_a   1.000
_cell.length_b   1.000
_cell.length_c   1.000
_cell.angle_alpha   90.00
_cell.angle_beta   90.00
_cell.angle_gamma   90.00
#
_symmetry.space_group_name_H-M   'P 1'
#
loop_
_entity.id
_entity.type
_entity.pdbx_description
1 polymer ?
#
loop_
_entity_poly.entity_id
_entity_poly.type
_entity_poly.pdbx_seq_one_letter_code
_entity_poly.pdbx_strand_id
1 'polypeptide(L)'
;KMQAAAQKWVDSSISKTINCPADISFAAFKDVYMQAWESGCKGCTTYRPNEVTGSVLSVSETEDKVPGEGSDQARGDFPAEGGEVVYMSEPLDRPKELEGATYKLKWPDSNHAIYVTVNDIVLGGHRRPFEVFINSKNM
;
A
#
# COMPACT_ATOMS: atom_id res chain seq x y z
N LYS A 1 3.91 -18.97 -9.54
CA LYS A 1 2.98 -20.01 -10.06
C LYS A 1 1.67 -20.15 -9.27
N MET A 2 1.65 -19.86 -7.96
CA MET A 2 0.40 -19.89 -7.15
C MET A 2 -0.69 -18.96 -7.69
N GLN A 3 -0.37 -17.68 -7.95
CA GLN A 3 -1.34 -16.71 -8.46
C GLN A 3 -1.98 -17.16 -9.77
N ALA A 4 -1.21 -17.68 -10.72
CA ALA A 4 -1.72 -18.20 -11.98
C ALA A 4 -2.69 -19.38 -11.82
N ALA A 5 -2.43 -20.27 -10.85
CA ALA A 5 -3.33 -21.38 -10.54
C ALA A 5 -4.69 -20.89 -10.04
N ALA A 6 -4.70 -19.87 -9.18
CA ALA A 6 -5.92 -19.25 -8.69
C ALA A 6 -6.62 -18.41 -9.77
N GLN A 7 -5.86 -17.73 -10.64
CA GLN A 7 -6.39 -16.80 -11.64
C GLN A 7 -7.39 -17.43 -12.61
N LYS A 8 -7.29 -18.75 -12.87
CA LYS A 8 -8.23 -19.50 -13.72
C LYS A 8 -9.68 -19.46 -13.23
N TRP A 9 -9.88 -19.24 -11.94
CA TRP A 9 -11.20 -19.26 -11.28
C TRP A 9 -11.65 -17.88 -10.82
N VAL A 10 -10.91 -16.82 -11.15
CA VAL A 10 -11.20 -15.44 -10.79
C VAL A 10 -11.46 -14.65 -12.07
N ASP A 11 -12.66 -14.09 -12.20
CA ASP A 11 -13.09 -13.27 -13.34
C ASP A 11 -12.45 -11.87 -13.34
N SER A 12 -12.11 -11.36 -12.16
CA SER A 12 -11.40 -10.13 -11.89
C SER A 12 -9.88 -10.37 -11.77
N SER A 13 -9.10 -9.36 -11.36
CA SER A 13 -7.67 -9.49 -11.08
C SER A 13 -7.40 -9.93 -9.63
N ILE A 14 -6.22 -10.49 -9.37
CA ILE A 14 -5.76 -10.85 -8.03
C ILE A 14 -4.69 -9.85 -7.58
N SER A 15 -4.94 -9.15 -6.47
CA SER A 15 -3.93 -8.31 -5.81
C SER A 15 -2.99 -9.18 -4.99
N LYS A 16 -1.84 -9.56 -5.57
CA LYS A 16 -0.81 -10.36 -4.90
C LYS A 16 0.60 -9.89 -5.22
N THR A 17 1.38 -9.71 -4.15
CA THR A 17 2.81 -9.39 -4.23
C THR A 17 3.67 -10.64 -4.40
N ILE A 18 4.60 -10.60 -5.36
CA ILE A 18 5.69 -11.53 -5.58
C ILE A 18 6.94 -10.94 -4.94
N ASN A 19 7.45 -11.59 -3.88
CA ASN A 19 8.69 -11.17 -3.24
C ASN A 19 9.89 -11.64 -4.07
N CYS A 20 10.76 -10.72 -4.45
CA CYS A 20 11.96 -10.96 -5.23
C CYS A 20 13.21 -10.84 -4.33
N PRO A 21 14.24 -11.68 -4.53
CA PRO A 21 15.52 -11.52 -3.84
C PRO A 21 16.16 -10.15 -4.08
N ALA A 22 16.91 -9.63 -3.09
CA ALA A 22 17.60 -8.34 -3.21
C ALA A 22 18.65 -8.35 -4.35
N ASP A 23 19.31 -9.50 -4.54
CA ASP A 23 20.39 -9.76 -5.49
C ASP A 23 19.89 -10.29 -6.86
N ILE A 24 18.58 -10.29 -7.10
CA ILE A 24 18.02 -10.77 -8.37
C ILE A 24 18.57 -9.95 -9.55
N SER A 25 19.05 -10.65 -10.58
CA SER A 25 19.56 -10.01 -11.79
C SER A 25 18.44 -9.36 -12.59
N PHE A 26 18.78 -8.35 -13.41
CA PHE A 26 17.81 -7.70 -14.29
C PHE A 26 17.10 -8.68 -15.22
N ALA A 27 17.85 -9.62 -15.82
CA ALA A 27 17.29 -10.63 -16.71
C ALA A 27 16.26 -11.52 -15.98
N ALA A 28 16.62 -12.02 -14.79
CA ALA A 28 15.70 -12.83 -13.99
C ALA A 28 14.48 -12.04 -13.51
N PHE A 29 14.65 -10.76 -13.19
CA PHE A 29 13.55 -9.88 -12.79
C PHE A 29 12.57 -9.62 -13.94
N LYS A 30 13.08 -9.36 -15.16
CA LYS A 30 12.26 -9.26 -16.38
C LYS A 30 11.44 -10.54 -16.59
N ASP A 31 12.06 -11.69 -16.41
CA ASP A 31 11.40 -12.99 -16.61
C ASP A 31 10.23 -13.22 -15.64
N VAL A 32 10.21 -12.58 -14.46
CA VAL A 32 9.04 -12.63 -13.56
C VAL A 32 7.79 -12.08 -14.25
N TYR A 33 7.90 -10.95 -14.94
CA TYR A 33 6.77 -10.35 -15.67
C TYR A 33 6.38 -11.18 -16.89
N MET A 34 7.37 -11.67 -17.64
CA MET A 34 7.12 -12.54 -18.79
C MET A 34 6.37 -13.81 -18.36
N GLN A 35 6.83 -14.47 -17.29
CA GLN A 35 6.16 -15.65 -16.74
C GLN A 35 4.76 -15.35 -16.22
N ALA A 36 4.53 -14.19 -15.58
CA ALA A 36 3.20 -13.81 -15.12
C ALA A 36 2.23 -13.67 -16.31
N TRP A 37 2.66 -13.01 -17.39
CA TRP A 37 1.86 -12.86 -18.60
C TRP A 37 1.60 -14.21 -19.30
N GLU A 38 2.65 -15.01 -19.53
CA GLU A 38 2.55 -16.32 -20.19
C GLU A 38 1.66 -17.31 -19.42
N SER A 39 1.63 -17.20 -18.08
CA SER A 39 0.80 -18.06 -17.23
C SER A 39 -0.64 -17.57 -17.06
N GLY A 40 -1.03 -16.47 -17.73
CA GLY A 40 -2.39 -15.93 -17.75
C GLY A 40 -2.75 -15.07 -16.54
N CYS A 41 -1.78 -14.58 -15.77
CA CYS A 41 -2.04 -13.59 -14.73
C CYS A 41 -2.53 -12.28 -15.36
N LYS A 42 -3.58 -11.68 -14.80
CA LYS A 42 -4.13 -10.39 -15.27
C LYS A 42 -3.34 -9.18 -14.79
N GLY A 43 -2.35 -9.40 -13.94
CA GLY A 43 -1.44 -8.41 -13.37
C GLY A 43 -0.52 -9.08 -12.35
N CYS A 44 0.55 -8.41 -11.95
CA CYS A 44 1.36 -8.83 -10.82
C CYS A 44 2.01 -7.61 -10.17
N THR A 45 2.33 -7.75 -8.89
CA THR A 45 3.07 -6.74 -8.12
C THR A 45 4.34 -7.40 -7.61
N THR A 46 5.48 -6.73 -7.74
CA THR A 46 6.77 -7.23 -7.26
C THR A 46 7.25 -6.39 -6.08
N TYR A 47 7.80 -7.04 -5.06
CA TYR A 47 8.50 -6.38 -3.97
C TYR A 47 9.93 -6.89 -3.92
N ARG A 48 10.90 -5.98 -4.02
CA ARG A 48 12.32 -6.29 -3.85
C ARG A 48 12.83 -5.50 -2.65
N PRO A 49 13.30 -6.17 -1.58
CA PRO A 49 13.87 -5.48 -0.44
C PRO A 49 15.14 -4.72 -0.86
N ASN A 50 15.34 -3.55 -0.26
CA ASN A 50 16.57 -2.76 -0.37
C ASN A 50 16.99 -2.26 1.02
N GLU A 51 18.11 -1.56 1.10
CA GLU A 51 18.65 -1.07 2.38
C GLU A 51 17.72 -0.10 3.13
N VAL A 52 16.82 0.58 2.41
CA VAL A 52 15.89 1.57 2.97
C VAL A 52 14.59 0.92 3.44
N THR A 53 14.03 -0.01 2.66
CA THR A 53 12.70 -0.61 2.92
C THR A 53 12.78 -1.94 3.67
N GLY A 54 13.93 -2.60 3.69
CA GLY A 54 14.14 -3.89 4.36
C GLY A 54 13.26 -5.01 3.82
N SER A 55 13.26 -6.17 4.50
CA SER A 55 12.27 -7.24 4.27
C SER A 55 11.15 -7.12 5.31
N VAL A 56 9.89 -7.11 4.86
CA VAL A 56 8.71 -7.05 5.76
C VAL A 56 8.61 -8.29 6.67
N LEU A 57 9.15 -9.42 6.21
CA LEU A 57 9.22 -10.66 6.96
C LEU A 57 10.66 -11.18 6.89
N SER A 58 11.42 -10.95 7.96
CA SER A 58 12.71 -11.59 8.20
C SER A 58 12.53 -12.59 9.33
N VAL A 59 12.98 -13.83 9.13
CA VAL A 59 13.10 -14.78 10.24
C VAL A 59 14.39 -14.41 10.96
N SER A 60 14.27 -13.76 12.12
CA SER A 60 15.41 -13.58 13.02
C SER A 60 15.79 -14.95 13.59
N GLU A 61 17.06 -15.33 13.50
CA GLU A 61 17.61 -16.23 14.51
C GLU A 61 17.41 -15.54 15.86
N THR A 62 16.87 -16.29 16.83
CA THR A 62 16.26 -15.76 18.04
C THR A 62 17.26 -14.99 18.89
N GLU A 63 17.09 -13.69 19.03
CA GLU A 63 17.42 -12.98 20.27
C GLU A 63 16.23 -12.12 20.69
N ASP A 64 15.71 -12.46 21.87
CA ASP A 64 14.60 -11.79 22.54
C ASP A 64 14.87 -10.30 22.73
N LYS A 65 13.96 -9.46 22.23
CA LYS A 65 13.44 -8.24 22.91
C LYS A 65 12.26 -7.64 22.14
N VAL A 66 11.17 -7.38 22.86
CA VAL A 66 9.95 -6.70 22.41
C VAL A 66 9.58 -5.69 23.51
N PRO A 67 8.81 -4.62 23.26
CA PRO A 67 8.95 -3.54 22.28
C PRO A 67 8.84 -2.14 22.95
N GLY A 68 9.26 -1.07 22.28
CA GLY A 68 8.88 0.28 22.71
C GLY A 68 9.53 1.40 21.90
N GLU A 69 8.67 2.16 21.21
CA GLU A 69 8.75 3.60 20.88
C GLU A 69 10.09 4.19 20.38
N GLY A 70 10.04 4.79 19.19
CA GLY A 70 10.93 5.89 18.81
C GLY A 70 11.55 5.77 17.42
N SER A 71 11.12 6.62 16.50
CA SER A 71 12.00 7.28 15.51
C SER A 71 11.18 8.38 14.84
N ASP A 72 10.88 9.45 15.58
CA ASP A 72 11.65 10.69 15.46
C ASP A 72 13.10 10.57 14.96
N GLN A 73 13.37 11.31 13.87
CA GLN A 73 14.66 11.70 13.28
C GLN A 73 15.45 10.60 12.52
N ALA A 74 16.12 10.85 11.39
CA ALA A 74 16.69 12.08 10.86
C ALA A 74 16.86 12.02 9.33
N ARG A 75 16.92 13.22 8.72
CA ARG A 75 17.31 13.51 7.34
C ARG A 75 18.66 12.88 6.98
N GLY A 76 18.70 12.19 5.84
CA GLY A 76 19.94 11.81 5.16
C GLY A 76 19.97 12.45 3.78
N ASP A 77 20.97 13.30 3.56
CA ASP A 77 21.33 13.94 2.29
C ASP A 77 21.67 12.85 1.26
N PHE A 78 20.95 12.78 0.12
CA PHE A 78 21.27 11.86 -0.97
C PHE A 78 21.93 12.64 -2.12
N PRO A 79 23.07 12.17 -2.67
CA PRO A 79 23.68 12.82 -3.83
C PRO A 79 22.81 12.64 -5.08
N ALA A 80 22.78 13.70 -5.87
CA ALA A 80 21.99 13.87 -7.07
C ALA A 80 22.40 12.91 -8.19
N GLU A 81 21.48 12.01 -8.59
CA GLU A 81 21.21 11.65 -9.99
C GLU A 81 20.04 10.66 -10.05
N GLY A 82 18.85 11.15 -10.42
CA GLY A 82 17.69 10.29 -10.73
C GLY A 82 16.35 10.85 -10.24
N GLY A 83 15.69 11.66 -11.08
CA GLY A 83 14.29 12.05 -10.97
C GLY A 83 13.92 12.83 -9.71
N GLU A 84 13.91 14.16 -9.82
CA GLU A 84 13.43 15.05 -8.74
C GLU A 84 11.96 14.75 -8.42
N VAL A 85 11.71 14.10 -7.29
CA VAL A 85 10.36 13.95 -6.75
C VAL A 85 9.93 15.29 -6.18
N VAL A 86 9.25 16.09 -7.00
CA VAL A 86 8.66 17.35 -6.56
C VAL A 86 7.42 17.04 -5.72
N TYR A 87 7.57 17.13 -4.40
CA TYR A 87 6.44 17.13 -3.49
C TYR A 87 5.73 18.48 -3.59
N MET A 88 4.56 18.51 -4.24
CA MET A 88 3.73 19.72 -4.39
C MET A 88 3.22 20.28 -3.05
N SER A 89 3.35 19.51 -1.97
CA SER A 89 3.04 19.90 -0.59
C SER A 89 3.96 19.16 0.38
N GLU A 90 4.26 19.76 1.53
CA GLU A 90 4.93 19.07 2.62
C GLU A 90 4.19 17.76 2.95
N PRO A 91 4.90 16.62 3.09
CA PRO A 91 4.29 15.37 3.53
C PRO A 91 3.55 15.61 4.84
N LEU A 92 2.24 15.36 4.83
CA LEU A 92 1.39 15.57 6.00
C LEU A 92 1.54 14.39 6.95
N ASP A 93 2.11 14.66 8.12
CA ASP A 93 2.12 13.70 9.22
C ASP A 93 0.69 13.39 9.65
N ARG A 94 0.40 12.10 9.83
CA ARG A 94 -0.92 11.64 10.26
C ARG A 94 -1.15 12.00 11.74
N PRO A 95 -2.16 12.80 12.07
CA PRO A 95 -2.52 13.07 13.47
C PRO A 95 -2.96 11.79 14.19
N LYS A 96 -2.80 11.75 15.52
CA LYS A 96 -3.24 10.61 16.35
C LYS A 96 -4.76 10.45 16.37
N GLU A 97 -5.49 11.54 16.20
CA GLU A 97 -6.95 11.59 16.21
C GLU A 97 -7.45 12.51 15.09
N LEU A 98 -8.60 12.19 14.52
CA LEU A 98 -9.23 12.94 13.45
C LEU A 98 -10.71 13.15 13.77
N GLU A 99 -11.21 14.35 13.45
CA GLU A 99 -12.63 14.64 13.50
C GLU A 99 -13.27 14.17 12.19
N GLY A 100 -14.41 13.48 12.26
CA GLY A 100 -15.08 12.99 11.07
C GLY A 100 -16.59 12.90 11.22
N ALA A 101 -17.24 12.75 10.07
CA ALA A 101 -18.68 12.56 9.98
C ALA A 101 -19.02 11.32 9.15
N THR A 102 -20.00 10.54 9.61
CA THR A 102 -20.53 9.39 8.89
C THR A 102 -21.87 9.72 8.25
N TYR A 103 -21.93 9.57 6.93
CA TYR A 103 -23.12 9.77 6.11
C TYR A 103 -23.72 8.42 5.74
N LYS A 104 -25.00 8.25 6.00
CA LYS A 104 -25.77 7.09 5.53
C LYS A 104 -26.41 7.42 4.19
N LEU A 105 -25.92 6.80 3.14
CA LEU A 105 -26.43 6.95 1.78
C LEU A 105 -27.34 5.77 1.43
N LYS A 106 -28.48 6.07 0.82
CA LYS A 106 -29.32 5.07 0.15
C LYS A 106 -29.04 5.16 -1.33
N TRP A 107 -28.45 4.12 -1.90
CA TRP A 107 -28.24 4.07 -3.34
C TRP A 107 -29.57 3.75 -4.05
N PRO A 108 -29.95 4.45 -5.13
CA PRO A 108 -31.25 4.26 -5.78
C PRO A 108 -31.57 2.80 -6.13
N ASP A 109 -30.57 2.07 -6.60
CA ASP A 109 -30.72 0.69 -7.11
C ASP A 109 -30.24 -0.38 -6.12
N SER A 110 -29.98 -0.03 -4.86
CA SER A 110 -29.56 -0.99 -3.83
C SER A 110 -30.44 -0.94 -2.60
N ASN A 111 -30.80 -2.12 -2.10
CA ASN A 111 -31.48 -2.27 -0.82
C ASN A 111 -30.54 -2.09 0.38
N HIS A 112 -29.23 -1.94 0.16
CA HIS A 112 -28.23 -1.79 1.21
C HIS A 112 -27.84 -0.32 1.40
N ALA A 113 -27.76 0.09 2.66
CA ALA A 113 -27.22 1.40 3.01
C ALA A 113 -25.69 1.38 2.88
N ILE A 114 -25.15 2.43 2.27
CA ILE A 114 -23.73 2.71 2.21
C ILE A 114 -23.41 3.72 3.32
N TYR A 115 -22.46 3.40 4.18
CA TYR A 115 -21.97 4.33 5.20
C TYR A 115 -20.63 4.89 4.74
N VAL A 116 -20.60 6.20 4.48
CA VAL A 116 -19.38 6.91 4.09
C VAL A 116 -18.92 7.73 5.28
N THR A 117 -17.76 7.41 5.83
CA THR A 117 -17.13 8.21 6.89
C THR A 117 -16.03 9.05 6.27
N VAL A 118 -16.11 10.37 6.44
CA VAL A 118 -15.09 11.33 6.00
C VAL A 118 -14.44 11.90 7.25
N ASN A 119 -13.14 11.65 7.41
CA ASN A 119 -12.33 12.23 8.47
C ASN A 119 -11.52 13.39 7.88
N ASP A 120 -11.58 14.54 8.54
CA ASP A 120 -10.93 15.77 8.12
C ASP A 120 -9.68 16.07 8.94
N ILE A 121 -8.76 16.82 8.34
CA ILE A 121 -7.72 17.57 9.03
C ILE A 121 -7.98 19.06 8.93
N VAL A 122 -7.52 19.83 9.92
CA VAL A 122 -7.55 21.29 9.88
C VAL A 122 -6.17 21.81 9.58
N LEU A 123 -5.98 22.41 8.41
CA LEU A 123 -4.73 23.04 8.00
C LEU A 123 -4.96 24.51 7.66
N GLY A 124 -4.22 25.40 8.32
CA GLY A 124 -4.36 26.85 8.10
C GLY A 124 -5.78 27.36 8.34
N GLY A 125 -6.52 26.74 9.27
CA GLY A 125 -7.92 27.09 9.57
C GLY A 125 -8.95 26.51 8.59
N HIS A 126 -8.53 25.72 7.61
CA HIS A 126 -9.43 25.08 6.65
C HIS A 126 -9.56 23.58 6.92
N ARG A 127 -10.79 23.08 7.01
CA ARG A 127 -11.08 21.64 7.01
C ARG A 127 -10.84 21.06 5.62
N ARG A 128 -10.09 19.96 5.56
CA ARG A 128 -9.82 19.22 4.33
C ARG A 128 -10.03 17.73 4.58
N PRO A 129 -10.70 17.00 3.68
CA PRO A 129 -10.79 15.54 3.75
C PRO A 129 -9.40 14.91 3.78
N PHE A 130 -9.16 14.01 4.72
CA PHE A 130 -7.90 13.31 4.90
C PHE A 130 -8.02 11.83 4.58
N GLU A 131 -9.02 11.15 5.13
CA GLU A 131 -9.31 9.74 4.85
C GLU A 131 -10.82 9.49 4.73
N VAL A 132 -11.19 8.54 3.86
CA VAL A 132 -12.58 8.17 3.60
C VAL A 132 -12.74 6.67 3.73
N PHE A 133 -13.70 6.25 4.57
CA PHE A 133 -14.08 4.84 4.71
C PHE A 133 -15.47 4.62 4.13
N ILE A 134 -15.63 3.56 3.35
CA ILE A 134 -16.92 3.15 2.81
C ILE A 134 -17.24 1.76 3.36
N ASN A 135 -18.35 1.66 4.08
CA ASN A 135 -18.86 0.39 4.61
C ASN A 135 -20.22 0.09 3.99
N SER A 136 -20.35 -1.10 3.42
CA SER A 136 -21.60 -1.67 2.92
C SER A 136 -21.71 -3.11 3.38
N LYS A 137 -22.94 -3.57 3.65
CA LYS A 137 -23.22 -4.94 4.11
C LYS A 137 -22.88 -6.00 3.05
N ASN A 138 -22.85 -5.60 1.78
CA ASN A 138 -22.43 -6.39 0.63
C ASN A 138 -21.54 -5.48 -0.22
N MET A 139 -20.26 -5.80 -0.30
CA MET A 139 -19.32 -5.19 -1.24
C MET A 139 -18.94 -6.25 -2.25
#